data_AF-A0AA34TSV6-F1
#
_entry.id   AF-A0AA34TSV6-F1
#
_cell.length_a   1.000
_cell.length_b   1.000
_cell.length_c   1.000
_cell.angle_alpha   90.00
_cell.angle_beta   90.00
_cell.angle_gamma   90.00
#
_symmetry.space_group_name_H-M   'P 1'
#
loop_
_entity.id
_entity.type
_entity.pdbx_description
1 polymer ?
#
loop_
_entity_poly.entity_id
_entity_poly.type
_entity_poly.pdbx_seq_one_letter_code
_entity_poly.pdbx_strand_id
1 'polypeptide(L)' 'MPNRFVDTIEAETGVQLYRFSHMTHGEYQDDKVEVEMKKNLETLIEAMKFAAANLTKSGKA' A
#
# COMPACT_ATOMS: atom_id res chain seq x y z
N MET A 1 9.34 -5.61 -10.52
CA MET A 1 8.77 -6.93 -10.91
C MET A 1 7.27 -6.89 -10.66
N PRO A 2 6.42 -7.33 -11.60
CA PRO A 2 5.02 -7.59 -11.29
C PRO A 2 4.98 -8.78 -10.32
N ASN A 3 4.38 -8.56 -9.15
CA ASN A 3 4.33 -9.56 -8.10
C ASN A 3 3.20 -10.56 -8.44
N ARG A 4 3.58 -11.74 -8.96
CA ARG A 4 2.69 -12.73 -9.61
C ARG A 4 1.51 -13.21 -8.77
N PHE A 5 1.54 -13.01 -7.45
CA PHE A 5 0.54 -13.54 -6.53
C PHE A 5 -0.32 -12.48 -5.86
N VAL A 6 -0.09 -11.19 -6.13
CA VAL A 6 -0.88 -10.11 -5.51
C VAL A 6 -2.35 -10.27 -5.89
N ASP A 7 -2.61 -10.44 -7.18
CA ASP A 7 -3.98 -10.55 -7.71
C ASP A 7 -4.70 -11.80 -7.14
N THR A 8 -3.98 -12.91 -6.98
CA THR A 8 -4.54 -14.13 -6.37
C THR A 8 -4.86 -13.92 -4.89
N ILE A 9 -3.97 -13.26 -4.13
CA ILE A 9 -4.21 -12.99 -2.71
C ILE A 9 -5.44 -12.08 -2.55
N GLU A 10 -5.55 -11.01 -3.33
CA GLU A 10 -6.70 -10.11 -3.27
C GLU A 10 -8.00 -10.84 -3.65
N ALA A 11 -8.00 -11.63 -4.72
CA ALA A 11 -9.18 -12.36 -5.19
C ALA A 11 -9.67 -13.43 -4.20
N GLU A 12 -8.76 -14.21 -3.62
CA GLU A 12 -9.11 -15.34 -2.76
C GLU A 12 -9.42 -14.93 -1.31
N THR A 13 -8.85 -13.83 -0.83
CA THR A 13 -9.02 -13.40 0.57
C THR A 13 -9.97 -12.21 0.73
N GLY A 14 -10.23 -11.46 -0.34
CA GLY A 14 -11.02 -10.22 -0.29
C GLY A 14 -10.33 -9.08 0.46
N VAL A 15 -9.03 -9.21 0.80
CA VAL A 15 -8.26 -8.15 1.46
C VAL A 15 -7.68 -7.20 0.41
N GLN A 16 -7.57 -5.92 0.77
CA GLN A 16 -6.95 -4.91 -0.09
C GLN A 16 -5.43 -4.88 0.13
N LEU A 17 -4.63 -5.01 -0.92
CA LEU A 17 -3.18 -4.92 -0.84
C LEU A 17 -2.67 -3.53 -1.26
N TYR A 18 -1.69 -3.02 -0.52
CA TYR A 18 -0.99 -1.76 -0.80
C TYR A 18 0.51 -2.02 -0.94
N ARG A 19 1.16 -1.28 -1.83
CA ARG A 19 2.58 -1.48 -2.16
C ARG A 19 3.45 -0.40 -1.54
N PHE A 20 4.57 -0.82 -0.97
CA PHE A 20 5.60 0.05 -0.43
C PHE A 20 6.89 -0.14 -1.20
N SER A 21 7.65 0.94 -1.38
CA SER A 21 9.02 0.82 -1.86
C SER A 21 9.92 0.33 -0.73
N HIS A 22 10.80 -0.62 -1.05
CA HIS A 22 11.90 -1.03 -0.18
C HIS A 22 13.15 -0.15 -0.34
N MET A 23 13.14 0.84 -1.25
CA MET A 23 14.26 1.76 -1.52
C MET A 23 15.55 1.09 -2.01
N THR A 24 15.48 -0.18 -2.41
CA THR A 24 16.64 -0.97 -2.85
C THR A 24 16.84 -1.01 -4.37
N HIS A 25 15.89 -0.49 -5.14
CA HIS A 25 15.92 -0.58 -6.60
C HIS A 25 16.34 0.75 -7.24
N GLY A 26 17.19 0.68 -8.28
CA GLY A 26 17.70 1.84 -9.01
C GLY A 26 18.92 2.50 -8.34
N GLU A 27 19.47 3.51 -9.04
CA GLU A 27 20.67 4.24 -8.62
C GLU A 27 20.52 4.93 -7.26
N TYR A 28 21.66 5.23 -6.63
CA TYR A 28 21.71 6.11 -5.46
C TYR A 28 21.36 7.54 -5.87
N GLN A 29 20.51 8.18 -5.07
CA GLN A 29 20.15 9.59 -5.21
C GLN A 29 20.09 10.19 -3.80
N ASP A 30 20.55 11.42 -3.65
CA ASP A 30 20.71 12.07 -2.34
C ASP A 30 19.38 12.20 -1.58
N ASP A 31 18.27 12.38 -2.29
CA ASP A 31 16.92 12.59 -1.77
C ASP A 31 16.04 11.33 -1.83
N LYS A 32 16.58 10.19 -2.31
CA LYS A 32 15.79 8.97 -2.57
C LYS A 32 14.98 8.52 -1.37
N VAL A 33 15.59 8.57 -0.19
CA VAL A 33 14.95 8.15 1.05
C VAL A 33 13.76 9.04 1.37
N GLU A 34 13.92 10.36 1.28
CA GLU A 34 12.85 11.31 1.56
C GLU A 34 11.69 11.15 0.56
N VAL A 35 12.01 11.10 -0.74
CA VAL A 35 11.01 10.99 -1.81
C VAL A 35 10.23 9.68 -1.72
N GLU A 36 10.91 8.56 -1.52
CA GLU A 36 10.25 7.25 -1.43
C GLU A 36 9.52 7.07 -0.10
N MET A 37 10.03 7.60 1.01
CA MET A 37 9.35 7.55 2.29
C MET A 37 8.07 8.38 2.26
N LYS A 38 8.07 9.56 1.63
CA LYS A 38 6.88 10.36 1.46
C LYS A 38 5.79 9.59 0.72
N LYS A 39 6.13 8.94 -0.40
CA LYS A 39 5.20 8.09 -1.16
C LYS A 39 4.67 6.93 -0.32
N ASN A 40 5.54 6.27 0.44
CA ASN A 40 5.15 5.19 1.35
C ASN A 40 4.14 5.67 2.41
N LEU A 41 4.39 6.82 3.03
CA LEU A 41 3.49 7.41 4.03
C LEU A 41 2.14 7.83 3.44
N GLU A 42 2.14 8.41 2.24
CA GLU A 42 0.89 8.75 1.53
C GLU A 42 0.03 7.50 1.27
N THR A 43 0.65 6.42 0.81
CA THR A 43 -0.02 5.11 0.61
C THR A 43 -0.55 4.55 1.94
N LEU A 44 0.20 4.67 3.03
CA LEU A 44 -0.25 4.23 4.35
C LEU A 44 -1.50 5.01 4.81
N ILE A 45 -1.51 6.32 4.62
CA ILE A 45 -2.66 7.17 4.95
C ILE A 45 -3.88 6.77 4.13
N GLU A 46 -3.71 6.46 2.85
CA GLU A 46 -4.79 5.95 2.00
C GLU A 46 -5.36 4.63 2.54
N ALA A 47 -4.49 3.68 2.86
CA ALA A 47 -4.89 2.39 3.44
C ALA A 47 -5.67 2.56 4.76
N MET A 48 -5.22 3.46 5.63
CA MET A 48 -5.91 3.78 6.88
C MET A 48 -7.29 4.39 6.64
N LYS A 49 -7.42 5.33 5.69
CA LYS A 49 -8.72 5.92 5.32
C LYS A 49 -9.68 4.89 4.76
N PHE A 50 -9.19 3.98 3.91
CA PHE A 50 -9.98 2.86 3.39
C PHE A 50 -10.48 1.93 4.50
N ALA A 51 -9.60 1.54 5.42
CA ALA A 51 -9.95 0.71 6.57
C ALA A 51 -11.02 1.38 7.45
N ALA A 52 -10.84 2.66 7.77
CA ALA A 52 -11.82 3.43 8.54
C ALA A 52 -13.18 3.51 7.83
N ALA A 53 -13.21 3.80 6.53
CA ALA A 53 -14.44 3.83 5.74
C ALA A 53 -15.16 2.47 5.75
N ASN A 54 -14.43 1.36 5.65
CA ASN A 54 -15.02 0.03 5.67
C ASN A 54 -15.53 -0.38 7.06
N LEU A 55 -14.84 0.01 8.14
CA LEU A 55 -15.36 -0.17 9.51
C LEU A 55 -16.71 0.54 9.70
N THR A 56 -16.86 1.77 9.19
CA THR A 56 -18.13 2.51 9.28
C THR A 56 -19.27 1.89 8.46
N LYS A 57 -18.96 1.16 7.39
CA LYS A 57 -19.93 0.45 6.55
C LYS A 57 -20.39 -0.85 7.20
N SER A 58 -19.47 -1.62 7.79
CA SER A 58 -19.79 -2.89 8.46
C SER A 58 -20.57 -2.70 9.77
N GLY A 59 -20.44 -1.57 10.45
CA GLY A 59 -21.22 -1.25 11.67
C GLY A 59 -22.64 -0.71 11.42
N LYS A 60 -23.06 -0.56 10.16
CA LYS A 60 -24.42 -0.12 9.76
C LYS A 60 -25.29 -1.26 9.21
N ALA A 61 -24.84 -2.52 9.33
CA ALA A 61 -25.60 -3.71 8.96
C ALA A 61 -26.43 -4.22 10.15
#